data_AF-A0A9N8DZ85-F1
#
_entry.id   AF-A0A9N8DZ85-F1
#
_cell.length_a   1.000
_cell.length_b   1.000
_cell.length_c   1.000
_cell.angle_alpha   90.00
_cell.angle_beta   90.00
_cell.angle_gamma   90.00
#
_symmetry.space_group_name_H-M   'P 1'
#
loop_
_entity.id
_entity.type
_entity.pdbx_description
1 polymer ?
#
loop_
_entity_poly.entity_id
_entity_poly.type
_entity_poly.pdbx_seq_one_letter_code
_entity_poly.pdbx_strand_id
1 'polypeptide(L)'
;MSDLSSSWKSETIALLVNKTLEDGSSGNACTLVEPGCVRVEFLHQNGQVCDDHNDHKKKICKNQKTAPVACLEFASSEERDDIEVSYDGLAIPHTHGYHHYQFHRNWPSLPSAKDNSGALEGSANQLLSTPTPPLHLQIMAIPNKELKRRVLAILQQENHDRDNNRATTTDGDDSKTAKQQRDFLKKHHQKCKVWIHCHLVQRYLAQHHNKWSSSQGRPCRVQPGIPAPSEWTHRLWEVLRQIPVAQGKQADGINKVLSWPPTLKQRKGVQSAHYLTVRRQHPPHQDELWQLCESILKATLCDTNGCLPAYNALAITRNFYGSPHIDAHDQTFQHVIAVGDFTGGRLCCELNEDEELQIDIHNRVGRMDGRKVHWVSAWQGKERYSVVYYSTRKEDWTDPSISQSVHLQWMQDWIRALEHQERQ
;
A
#
# COMPACT_ATOMS: atom_id res chain seq x y z
N MET A 1 15.64 -8.90 11.79
CA MET A 1 16.51 -8.01 10.99
C MET A 1 15.75 -6.70 10.75
N SER A 2 16.09 -5.58 11.43
CA SER A 2 15.79 -4.21 10.93
C SER A 2 16.35 -3.11 11.86
N ASP A 3 17.63 -2.73 11.65
CA ASP A 3 18.25 -1.51 12.21
C ASP A 3 18.20 -0.38 11.16
N LEU A 4 17.05 0.26 10.99
CA LEU A 4 16.94 1.51 10.23
C LEU A 4 16.28 2.54 11.16
N SER A 5 17.08 3.49 11.64
CA SER A 5 16.65 4.55 12.55
C SER A 5 15.75 5.58 11.87
N SER A 6 14.98 6.27 12.71
CA SER A 6 13.86 7.20 12.45
C SER A 6 14.17 8.50 11.71
N SER A 7 15.05 8.53 10.71
CA SER A 7 15.30 9.77 9.97
C SER A 7 15.46 9.52 8.48
N TRP A 8 14.37 9.65 7.74
CA TRP A 8 14.44 10.04 6.35
C TRP A 8 14.84 11.50 6.33
N LYS A 9 16.06 11.78 5.85
CA LYS A 9 16.47 13.15 5.54
C LYS A 9 15.86 13.52 4.18
N SER A 10 15.77 14.81 3.88
CA SER A 10 15.39 15.38 2.58
C SER A 10 15.98 14.62 1.38
N GLU A 11 17.21 14.12 1.55
CA GLU A 11 18.03 13.39 0.58
C GLU A 11 17.35 12.09 0.14
N THR A 12 16.67 11.40 1.06
CA THR A 12 16.01 10.14 0.73
C THR A 12 14.72 10.38 -0.05
N ILE A 13 13.97 11.43 0.25
CA ILE A 13 12.77 11.79 -0.52
C ILE A 13 13.16 12.25 -1.91
N ALA A 14 14.18 13.11 -2.03
CA ALA A 14 14.70 13.55 -3.33
C ALA A 14 15.13 12.33 -4.18
N LEU A 15 15.80 11.34 -3.58
CA LEU A 15 16.11 10.07 -4.25
C LEU A 15 14.88 9.27 -4.69
N LEU A 16 13.77 9.29 -3.93
CA LEU A 16 12.53 8.60 -4.30
C LEU A 16 11.86 9.25 -5.50
N VAL A 17 11.77 10.57 -5.52
CA VAL A 17 11.16 11.32 -6.62
C VAL A 17 12.11 11.57 -7.79
N ASN A 18 13.28 10.92 -7.78
CA ASN A 18 14.33 11.06 -8.80
C ASN A 18 14.78 12.53 -9.01
N LYS A 19 14.91 13.28 -7.92
CA LYS A 19 15.42 14.66 -7.88
C LYS A 19 16.77 14.73 -7.17
N THR A 20 17.61 15.64 -7.62
CA THR A 20 18.81 16.08 -6.90
C THR A 20 18.42 17.20 -5.95
N LEU A 21 18.82 17.11 -4.68
CA LEU A 21 18.79 18.29 -3.81
C LEU A 21 19.83 19.28 -4.33
N GLU A 22 19.45 20.53 -4.53
CA GLU A 22 20.45 21.59 -4.61
C GLU A 22 21.16 21.72 -3.25
N ASP A 23 22.46 21.94 -3.28
CA ASP A 23 23.29 22.16 -2.08
C ASP A 23 22.94 23.53 -1.44
N GLY A 24 21.73 23.65 -0.90
CA GLY A 24 21.16 24.89 -0.36
C GLY A 24 20.87 24.79 1.13
N SER A 25 21.78 25.34 1.93
CA SER A 25 21.68 25.65 3.38
C SER A 25 20.81 24.73 4.27
N SER A 26 21.48 23.89 5.05
CA SER A 26 20.92 23.29 6.26
C SER A 26 20.66 24.35 7.34
N GLY A 27 19.52 25.04 7.28
CA GLY A 27 19.15 25.96 8.36
C GLY A 27 17.90 26.79 8.10
N ASN A 28 16.88 26.55 8.92
CA ASN A 28 15.64 27.30 9.11
C ASN A 28 14.48 27.06 8.12
N ALA A 29 13.28 27.13 8.69
CA ALA A 29 12.01 26.84 8.05
C ALA A 29 11.82 27.64 6.75
N CYS A 30 11.73 26.91 5.64
CA CYS A 30 11.34 27.44 4.34
C CYS A 30 9.94 28.06 4.48
N THR A 31 9.87 29.39 4.59
CA THR A 31 8.64 30.14 4.90
C THR A 31 7.94 30.65 3.65
N LEU A 32 8.56 30.50 2.47
CA LEU A 32 8.00 30.87 1.19
C LEU A 32 8.25 29.73 0.21
N VAL A 33 7.19 29.02 -0.15
CA VAL A 33 7.21 27.99 -1.18
C VAL A 33 7.06 28.72 -2.51
N GLU A 34 8.08 28.69 -3.37
CA GLU A 34 7.99 29.31 -4.69
C GLU A 34 6.88 28.66 -5.54
N PRO A 35 6.24 29.40 -6.47
CA PRO A 35 5.29 28.83 -7.42
C PRO A 35 5.93 27.66 -8.18
N GLY A 36 5.46 26.42 -7.94
CA GLY A 36 6.01 25.21 -8.55
C GLY A 36 6.57 24.18 -7.56
N CYS A 37 6.65 24.53 -6.27
CA CYS A 37 7.10 23.60 -5.22
C CYS A 37 5.90 22.93 -4.52
N VAL A 38 6.04 21.67 -4.09
CA VAL A 38 5.08 20.97 -3.22
C VAL A 38 5.70 20.75 -1.87
N ARG A 39 4.98 21.18 -0.85
CA ARG A 39 5.32 20.87 0.52
C ARG A 39 4.77 19.48 0.85
N VAL A 40 5.68 18.57 1.18
CA VAL A 40 5.38 17.26 1.73
C VAL A 40 5.44 17.38 3.25
N GLU A 41 4.28 17.36 3.88
CA GLU A 41 4.19 17.27 5.32
C GLU A 41 4.20 15.81 5.75
N PHE A 42 5.11 15.48 6.66
CA PHE A 42 4.98 14.25 7.40
C PHE A 42 3.87 14.47 8.41
N LEU A 43 2.76 13.77 8.26
CA LEU A 43 1.73 13.81 9.29
C LEU A 43 2.30 13.15 10.56
N HIS A 44 2.81 13.98 11.48
CA HIS A 44 3.16 13.51 12.82
C HIS A 44 1.87 13.08 13.50
N GLN A 45 1.92 11.86 14.01
CA GLN A 45 0.79 11.08 14.49
C GLN A 45 0.09 11.62 15.76
N ASN A 46 0.28 12.89 16.14
CA ASN A 46 -0.27 13.51 17.36
C ASN A 46 -1.03 14.82 17.08
N GLY A 47 -1.79 14.89 15.99
CA GLY A 47 -2.80 15.93 15.79
C GLY A 47 -4.11 15.64 16.51
N GLN A 48 -4.09 15.13 17.75
CA GLN A 48 -5.26 15.25 18.61
C GLN A 48 -5.22 16.66 19.21
N VAL A 49 -6.09 17.54 18.72
CA VAL A 49 -6.48 18.72 19.47
C VAL A 49 -7.14 18.21 20.74
N CYS A 50 -6.41 18.26 21.85
CA CYS A 50 -7.04 18.15 23.15
C CYS A 50 -7.86 19.43 23.32
N ASP A 51 -9.18 19.37 23.15
CA ASP A 51 -10.08 20.40 23.66
C ASP A 51 -10.02 20.33 25.20
N ASP A 52 -9.00 20.98 25.78
CA ASP A 52 -8.87 21.18 27.21
C ASP A 52 -9.88 22.27 27.64
N HIS A 53 -11.16 21.89 27.73
CA HIS A 53 -12.12 22.54 28.62
C HIS A 53 -11.95 21.99 30.03
N ASN A 54 -10.81 22.27 30.66
CA ASN A 54 -10.76 22.37 32.10
C ASN A 54 -9.65 23.31 32.55
N ASP A 55 -10.11 24.42 33.11
CA ASP A 55 -9.30 25.45 33.72
C ASP A 55 -8.54 24.88 34.95
N HIS A 56 -7.37 25.45 35.21
CA HIS A 56 -6.50 25.22 36.38
C HIS A 56 -5.47 24.09 36.30
N LYS A 57 -4.50 24.21 35.37
CA LYS A 57 -3.04 24.34 35.65
C LYS A 57 -2.24 24.16 34.35
N LYS A 58 -1.83 25.27 33.73
CA LYS A 58 -0.92 25.31 32.57
C LYS A 58 0.46 24.71 32.92
N LYS A 59 0.68 23.43 32.61
CA LYS A 59 2.03 22.92 32.31
C LYS A 59 2.26 23.11 30.81
N ILE A 60 3.06 24.10 30.45
CA ILE A 60 3.52 24.32 29.07
C ILE A 60 4.42 23.13 28.69
N CYS A 61 3.93 22.22 27.85
CA CYS A 61 4.75 21.22 27.17
C CYS A 61 5.66 21.92 26.15
N LYS A 62 6.84 22.37 26.59
CA LYS A 62 7.80 23.16 25.78
C LYS A 62 8.51 22.40 24.63
N ASN A 63 8.09 21.19 24.24
CA ASN A 63 8.78 20.40 23.21
C ASN A 63 7.81 19.68 22.26
N GLN A 64 6.86 20.40 21.64
CA GLN A 64 6.29 19.91 20.39
C GLN A 64 7.33 20.14 19.28
N LYS A 65 8.09 19.09 18.94
CA LYS A 65 8.89 19.12 17.71
C LYS A 65 7.90 19.22 16.55
N THR A 66 8.03 20.29 15.76
CA THR A 66 7.31 20.40 14.48
C THR A 66 7.58 19.14 13.67
N ALA A 67 6.55 18.64 13.00
CA ALA A 67 6.74 17.54 12.07
C ALA A 67 7.85 17.92 11.07
N PRO A 68 8.72 16.98 10.67
CA PRO A 68 9.61 17.24 9.55
C PRO A 68 8.74 17.59 8.34
N VAL A 69 9.23 18.53 7.55
CA VAL A 69 8.60 19.02 6.33
C VAL A 69 9.68 18.94 5.27
N ALA A 70 9.35 18.42 4.10
CA ALA A 70 10.20 18.52 2.92
C ALA A 70 9.51 19.39 1.88
N CYS A 71 10.23 20.32 1.26
CA CYS A 71 9.76 20.98 0.05
C CYS A 71 10.39 20.24 -1.14
N LEU A 72 9.55 19.86 -2.10
CA LEU A 72 9.96 19.27 -3.37
C LEU A 72 9.73 20.29 -4.47
N GLU A 73 10.75 20.53 -5.28
CA GLU A 73 10.63 21.38 -6.46
C GLU A 73 10.42 20.52 -7.70
N PHE A 74 9.48 20.92 -8.55
CA PHE A 74 9.12 20.18 -9.76
C PHE A 74 9.54 20.97 -10.99
N ALA A 75 9.91 20.26 -12.06
CA ALA A 75 10.33 20.91 -13.29
C ALA A 75 9.13 21.52 -14.05
N SER A 76 7.92 21.03 -13.78
CA SER A 76 6.67 21.56 -14.34
C SER A 76 5.49 21.38 -13.38
N SER A 77 4.42 22.14 -13.61
CA SER A 77 3.16 21.98 -12.89
C SER A 77 2.44 20.65 -13.18
N GLU A 78 2.68 20.05 -14.35
CA GLU A 78 2.12 18.76 -14.73
C GLU A 78 2.78 17.62 -13.94
N GLU A 79 4.12 17.60 -13.87
CA GLU A 79 4.88 16.63 -13.06
C GLU A 79 4.46 16.70 -11.58
N ARG A 80 4.23 17.93 -11.11
CA ARG A 80 3.73 18.20 -9.76
C ARG A 80 2.35 17.61 -9.52
N ASP A 81 1.41 17.88 -10.42
CA ASP A 81 0.02 17.42 -10.30
C ASP A 81 -0.04 15.88 -10.37
N ASP A 82 0.80 15.26 -11.21
CA ASP A 82 0.93 13.80 -11.27
C ASP A 82 1.42 13.20 -9.95
N ILE A 83 2.43 13.80 -9.30
CA ILE A 83 2.91 13.36 -7.98
C ILE A 83 1.86 13.62 -6.90
N GLU A 84 1.18 14.77 -6.91
CA GLU A 84 0.14 15.04 -5.91
C GLU A 84 -0.97 13.98 -5.99
N VAL A 85 -1.53 13.76 -7.19
CA VAL A 85 -2.60 12.78 -7.41
C VAL A 85 -2.14 11.36 -7.11
N SER A 86 -0.88 11.04 -7.42
CA SER A 86 -0.32 9.70 -7.25
C SER A 86 0.10 9.38 -5.82
N TYR A 87 0.42 10.38 -4.99
CA TYR A 87 1.00 10.18 -3.65
C TYR A 87 0.11 10.67 -2.51
N ASP A 88 -0.95 11.45 -2.78
CA ASP A 88 -1.85 11.93 -1.73
C ASP A 88 -2.54 10.77 -1.01
N GLY A 89 -2.44 10.77 0.31
CA GLY A 89 -2.96 9.70 1.18
C GLY A 89 -2.17 8.38 1.14
N LEU A 90 -1.12 8.24 0.30
CA LEU A 90 -0.34 7.01 0.26
C LEU A 90 0.47 6.82 1.54
N ALA A 91 0.27 5.66 2.15
CA ALA A 91 1.02 5.22 3.31
C ALA A 91 2.32 4.55 2.85
N ILE A 92 3.46 5.23 2.74
CA ILE A 92 4.68 4.54 2.27
C ILE A 92 5.14 3.54 3.36
N PRO A 93 5.28 2.23 3.04
CA PRO A 93 5.74 1.26 4.01
C PRO A 93 7.20 1.55 4.38
N HIS A 94 7.42 1.89 5.63
CA HIS A 94 8.73 1.83 6.25
C HIS A 94 8.95 0.41 6.78
N THR A 95 10.22 0.01 6.92
CA THR A 95 10.60 -1.25 7.58
C THR A 95 10.12 -1.36 9.05
N HIS A 96 9.46 -0.33 9.58
CA HIS A 96 8.96 -0.22 10.96
C HIS A 96 7.58 0.47 11.06
N GLY A 97 6.85 0.64 9.96
CA GLY A 97 5.48 1.16 9.99
C GLY A 97 5.05 1.98 8.78
N TYR A 98 3.77 2.35 8.75
CA TYR A 98 3.18 3.18 7.71
C TYR A 98 3.30 4.67 8.07
N HIS A 99 3.84 5.48 7.16
CA HIS A 99 3.79 6.95 7.27
C HIS A 99 2.84 7.50 6.21
N HIS A 100 1.85 8.27 6.64
CA HIS A 100 0.96 9.00 5.75
C HIS A 100 1.62 10.32 5.35
N TYR A 101 1.58 10.61 4.07
CA TYR A 101 2.00 11.89 3.51
C TYR A 101 0.76 12.66 3.10
N GLN A 102 0.75 13.94 3.39
CA GLN A 102 -0.23 14.86 2.82
C GLN A 102 0.52 15.86 1.95
N PHE A 103 0.06 15.98 0.72
CA PHE A 103 0.60 16.93 -0.26
C PHE A 103 -0.29 18.17 -0.21
N HIS A 104 0.30 19.33 0.01
CA HIS A 104 -0.45 20.59 0.07
C HIS A 104 -0.17 21.43 -1.18
N ARG A 105 -1.18 21.54 -2.06
CA ARG A 105 -1.11 22.29 -3.33
C ARG A 105 -0.87 23.78 -3.15
N ASN A 106 -1.47 24.34 -2.10
CA ASN A 106 -1.44 25.75 -1.77
C ASN A 106 -1.42 25.85 -0.25
N TRP A 107 -0.23 25.82 0.35
CA TRP A 107 -0.13 26.26 1.73
C TRP A 107 -0.65 27.70 1.77
N PRO A 108 -1.68 28.03 2.57
CA PRO A 108 -2.12 29.40 2.63
C PRO A 108 -0.90 30.21 3.06
N SER A 109 -0.45 31.12 2.20
CA SER A 109 0.28 32.29 2.66
C SER A 109 -0.53 32.79 3.85
N LEU A 110 0.09 32.77 5.06
CA LEU A 110 -0.49 33.20 6.32
C LEU A 110 -1.50 34.31 6.03
N PRO A 111 -2.78 34.16 6.40
CA PRO A 111 -3.82 35.06 5.93
C PRO A 111 -3.37 36.50 6.19
N SER A 112 -3.06 37.22 5.12
CA SER A 112 -3.09 38.68 5.18
C SER A 112 -4.52 38.99 5.61
N ALA A 113 -4.66 39.72 6.71
CA ALA A 113 -5.89 39.85 7.49
C ALA A 113 -7.04 40.60 6.78
N LYS A 114 -7.13 40.56 5.46
CA LYS A 114 -8.13 41.25 4.65
C LYS A 114 -8.39 40.40 3.41
N ASP A 115 -9.50 39.68 3.41
CA ASP A 115 -10.46 39.65 2.29
C ASP A 115 -11.39 38.43 2.43
N ASN A 116 -12.58 38.70 2.97
CA ASN A 116 -13.72 37.80 3.03
C ASN A 116 -14.65 38.11 1.85
N SER A 117 -14.65 37.30 0.79
CA SER A 117 -15.86 37.03 -0.01
C SER A 117 -15.59 36.09 -1.18
N GLY A 118 -16.39 35.02 -1.30
CA GLY A 118 -16.64 34.35 -2.57
C GLY A 118 -16.45 32.83 -2.53
N ALA A 119 -17.50 32.11 -2.14
CA ALA A 119 -17.57 30.66 -2.29
C ALA A 119 -17.65 30.27 -3.78
N LEU A 120 -16.72 29.44 -4.23
CA LEU A 120 -16.72 28.81 -5.56
C LEU A 120 -17.12 27.34 -5.39
N GLU A 121 -18.39 27.04 -5.62
CA GLU A 121 -18.88 25.69 -5.90
C GLU A 121 -18.56 25.35 -7.36
N GLY A 122 -17.52 24.53 -7.59
CA GLY A 122 -17.06 24.16 -8.92
C GLY A 122 -16.86 22.66 -9.08
N SER A 123 -17.81 22.02 -9.78
CA SER A 123 -17.66 20.82 -10.63
C SER A 123 -16.79 19.65 -10.11
N ALA A 124 -17.41 18.74 -9.34
CA ALA A 124 -16.79 17.50 -8.85
C ALA A 124 -16.94 16.28 -9.79
N ASN A 125 -17.32 16.47 -11.07
CA ASN A 125 -17.74 15.35 -11.94
C ASN A 125 -16.80 14.99 -13.11
N GLN A 126 -15.55 15.48 -13.13
CA GLN A 126 -14.54 14.85 -13.97
C GLN A 126 -13.99 13.61 -13.27
N LEU A 127 -14.41 12.44 -13.75
CA LEU A 127 -13.91 11.12 -13.41
C LEU A 127 -12.38 11.07 -13.54
N LEU A 128 -11.70 11.41 -12.44
CA LEU A 128 -10.30 11.10 -12.23
C LEU A 128 -10.22 9.58 -12.10
N SER A 129 -9.78 8.89 -13.15
CA SER A 129 -9.12 7.61 -13.01
C SER A 129 -7.91 7.86 -12.12
N THR A 130 -8.08 7.73 -10.81
CA THR A 130 -6.98 7.90 -9.87
C THR A 130 -5.90 6.88 -10.24
N PRO A 131 -4.71 7.33 -10.67
CA PRO A 131 -3.69 6.47 -11.22
C PRO A 131 -3.28 5.43 -10.18
N THR A 132 -3.02 4.20 -10.64
CA THR A 132 -2.30 3.20 -9.86
C THR A 132 -1.06 3.86 -9.24
N PRO A 133 -0.68 3.55 -7.97
CA PRO A 133 0.53 4.07 -7.37
C PRO A 133 1.69 3.95 -8.35
N PRO A 134 2.55 4.98 -8.50
CA PRO A 134 3.60 4.93 -9.49
C PRO A 134 4.50 3.74 -9.22
N LEU A 135 4.98 3.16 -10.31
CA LEU A 135 5.74 1.92 -10.31
C LEU A 135 6.88 1.89 -9.27
N HIS A 136 7.56 3.01 -9.04
CA HIS A 136 8.62 3.04 -8.06
C HIS A 136 8.13 2.75 -6.63
N LEU A 137 6.93 3.22 -6.25
CA LEU A 137 6.31 2.85 -4.98
C LEU A 137 5.90 1.38 -4.94
N GLN A 138 5.43 0.83 -6.06
CA GLN A 138 5.14 -0.61 -6.16
C GLN A 138 6.39 -1.44 -5.88
N ILE A 139 7.51 -1.03 -6.46
CA ILE A 139 8.80 -1.73 -6.35
C ILE A 139 9.41 -1.53 -4.95
N MET A 140 9.16 -0.41 -4.28
CA MET A 140 9.69 -0.16 -2.93
C MET A 140 9.22 -1.18 -1.88
N ALA A 141 8.09 -1.82 -2.12
CA ALA A 141 7.59 -2.91 -1.29
C ALA A 141 8.47 -4.17 -1.34
N ILE A 142 9.28 -4.32 -2.39
CA ILE A 142 10.02 -5.55 -2.68
C ILE A 142 11.23 -5.65 -1.73
N PRO A 143 11.42 -6.78 -1.02
CA PRO A 143 12.59 -6.99 -0.19
C PRO A 143 13.90 -6.86 -0.98
N ASN A 144 14.96 -6.30 -0.38
CA ASN A 144 16.27 -6.14 -1.02
C ASN A 144 16.78 -7.40 -1.70
N LYS A 145 16.52 -8.58 -1.13
CA LYS A 145 16.93 -9.87 -1.72
C LYS A 145 16.26 -10.11 -3.07
N GLU A 146 14.97 -9.82 -3.15
CA GLU A 146 14.18 -9.99 -4.36
C GLU A 146 14.50 -8.91 -5.39
N LEU A 147 14.66 -7.64 -4.99
CA LEU A 147 15.15 -6.59 -5.89
C LEU A 147 16.51 -6.93 -6.51
N LYS A 148 17.45 -7.44 -5.70
CA LYS A 148 18.74 -7.91 -6.21
C LYS A 148 18.57 -9.03 -7.22
N ARG A 149 17.67 -9.98 -6.97
CA ARG A 149 17.38 -11.08 -7.91
C ARG A 149 16.89 -10.51 -9.24
N ARG A 150 15.90 -9.61 -9.22
CA ARG A 150 15.33 -8.99 -10.43
C ARG A 150 16.39 -8.21 -11.22
N VAL A 151 17.14 -7.32 -10.56
CA VAL A 151 18.22 -6.56 -11.21
C VAL A 151 19.29 -7.48 -11.81
N LEU A 152 19.68 -8.55 -11.11
CA LEU A 152 20.63 -9.52 -11.65
C LEU A 152 20.08 -10.28 -12.87
N ALA A 153 18.79 -10.63 -12.86
CA ALA A 153 18.15 -11.31 -13.99
C ALA A 153 18.16 -10.42 -15.24
N ILE A 154 17.84 -9.12 -15.09
CA ILE A 154 17.89 -8.16 -16.20
C ILE A 154 19.31 -8.03 -16.74
N LEU A 155 20.31 -7.90 -15.86
CA LEU A 155 21.72 -7.82 -16.29
C LEU A 155 22.19 -9.09 -17.00
N GLN A 156 21.69 -10.27 -16.61
CA GLN A 156 21.99 -11.53 -17.29
C GLN A 156 21.36 -11.58 -18.68
N GLN A 157 20.12 -11.12 -18.81
CA GLN A 157 19.42 -11.03 -20.09
C GLN A 157 20.13 -10.07 -21.05
N GLU A 158 20.53 -8.88 -20.58
CA GLU A 158 21.30 -7.90 -21.37
C GLU A 158 22.63 -8.49 -21.88
N ASN A 159 23.31 -9.29 -21.06
CA ASN A 159 24.54 -9.98 -21.48
C ASN A 159 24.24 -11.03 -22.54
N HIS A 160 23.18 -11.83 -22.37
CA HIS A 160 22.78 -12.83 -23.36
C HIS A 160 22.41 -12.20 -24.71
N ASP A 161 21.66 -11.10 -24.71
CA ASP A 161 21.29 -10.38 -25.94
C ASP A 161 22.53 -9.77 -26.63
N ARG A 162 23.52 -9.32 -25.85
CA ARG A 162 24.81 -8.86 -26.38
C ARG A 162 25.59 -10.00 -27.00
N ASP A 163 25.67 -11.16 -26.36
CA ASP A 163 26.38 -12.33 -26.88
C ASP A 163 25.74 -12.84 -28.19
N ASN A 164 24.40 -12.86 -28.25
CA ASN A 164 23.66 -13.24 -29.46
C ASN A 164 23.89 -12.25 -30.61
N ASN A 165 23.93 -10.94 -30.32
CA ASN A 165 24.25 -9.93 -31.32
C ASN A 165 25.73 -9.97 -31.73
N ARG A 166 26.64 -10.26 -30.80
CA ARG A 166 28.09 -10.35 -31.04
C ARG A 166 28.51 -11.64 -31.75
N ALA A 167 27.70 -12.70 -31.73
CA ALA A 167 27.91 -13.87 -32.59
C ALA A 167 27.93 -13.53 -34.09
N THR A 168 27.50 -12.31 -34.47
CA THR A 168 27.62 -11.78 -35.83
C THR A 168 28.87 -10.91 -36.08
N THR A 169 29.64 -10.58 -35.03
CA THR A 169 30.84 -9.73 -35.10
C THR A 169 32.00 -10.37 -34.31
N THR A 170 32.94 -10.99 -35.03
CA THR A 170 34.15 -11.58 -34.46
C THR A 170 35.08 -10.50 -33.92
N ASP A 171 35.14 -10.31 -32.59
CA ASP A 171 36.33 -9.84 -31.87
C ASP A 171 36.09 -9.91 -30.36
N GLY A 172 37.06 -10.41 -29.59
CA GLY A 172 36.90 -10.83 -28.19
C GLY A 172 37.41 -9.85 -27.13
N ASP A 173 36.59 -9.57 -26.09
CA ASP A 173 37.03 -8.99 -24.79
C ASP A 173 35.92 -9.13 -23.69
N ASP A 174 35.48 -10.35 -23.38
CA ASP A 174 34.31 -10.58 -22.48
C ASP A 174 34.63 -10.68 -20.98
N SER A 175 35.91 -10.79 -20.61
CA SER A 175 36.29 -11.04 -19.21
C SER A 175 36.11 -9.83 -18.27
N LYS A 176 35.95 -8.62 -18.81
CA LYS A 176 35.95 -7.37 -18.02
C LYS A 176 34.59 -7.03 -17.41
N THR A 177 33.48 -7.32 -18.08
CA THR A 177 32.12 -6.88 -17.66
C THR A 177 31.61 -7.62 -16.43
N ALA A 178 31.76 -8.95 -16.40
CA ALA A 178 31.33 -9.77 -15.25
C ALA A 178 32.11 -9.45 -13.97
N LYS A 179 33.39 -9.09 -14.10
CA LYS A 179 34.24 -8.67 -12.98
C LYS A 179 33.78 -7.31 -12.42
N GLN A 180 33.52 -6.33 -13.29
CA GLN A 180 33.03 -5.01 -12.89
C GLN A 180 31.69 -5.08 -12.12
N GLN A 181 30.77 -5.97 -12.52
CA GLN A 181 29.49 -6.16 -11.81
C GLN A 181 29.66 -6.75 -10.40
N ARG A 182 30.54 -7.76 -10.23
CA ARG A 182 30.83 -8.33 -8.90
C ARG A 182 31.53 -7.32 -8.00
N ASP A 183 32.46 -6.55 -8.55
CA ASP A 183 33.21 -5.54 -7.81
C ASP A 183 32.31 -4.36 -7.41
N PHE A 184 31.31 -4.01 -8.22
CA PHE A 184 30.27 -3.03 -7.89
C PHE A 184 29.49 -3.43 -6.62
N LEU A 185 28.96 -4.66 -6.58
CA LEU A 185 28.20 -5.16 -5.42
C LEU A 185 29.05 -5.24 -4.14
N LYS A 186 30.35 -5.52 -4.28
CA LYS A 186 31.30 -5.53 -3.15
C LYS A 186 31.62 -4.11 -2.66
N LYS A 187 31.88 -3.16 -3.55
CA LYS A 187 32.23 -1.77 -3.20
C LYS A 187 31.11 -1.05 -2.46
N HIS A 188 29.85 -1.38 -2.75
CA HIS A 188 28.69 -0.73 -2.14
C HIS A 188 28.18 -1.38 -0.84
N HIS A 189 28.84 -2.45 -0.34
CA HIS A 189 28.48 -3.09 0.93
C HIS A 189 28.66 -2.16 2.15
N GLN A 190 29.43 -1.08 2.02
CA GLN A 190 29.66 -0.08 3.07
C GLN A 190 28.54 0.99 3.16
N LYS A 191 27.57 1.02 2.23
CA LYS A 191 26.47 1.99 2.26
C LYS A 191 25.27 1.46 3.06
N CYS A 192 24.43 2.36 3.59
CA CYS A 192 23.26 1.97 4.36
C CYS A 192 22.23 1.20 3.51
N LYS A 193 21.43 0.34 4.15
CA LYS A 193 20.48 -0.56 3.45
C LYS A 193 19.42 0.20 2.63
N VAL A 194 19.02 1.40 3.07
CA VAL A 194 18.06 2.26 2.36
C VAL A 194 18.65 2.76 1.05
N TRP A 195 19.90 3.22 1.06
CA TRP A 195 20.57 3.66 -0.17
C TRP A 195 20.69 2.52 -1.19
N ILE A 196 21.07 1.33 -0.74
CA ILE A 196 21.15 0.14 -1.61
C ILE A 196 19.78 -0.17 -2.21
N HIS A 197 18.72 -0.10 -1.40
CA HIS A 197 17.36 -0.32 -1.86
C HIS A 197 16.95 0.70 -2.94
N CYS A 198 17.04 2.00 -2.64
CA CYS A 198 16.68 3.07 -3.58
C CYS A 198 17.47 2.94 -4.89
N HIS A 199 18.76 2.61 -4.80
CA HIS A 199 19.58 2.41 -5.98
C HIS A 199 19.13 1.19 -6.82
N LEU A 200 18.74 0.08 -6.19
CA LEU A 200 18.19 -1.08 -6.90
C LEU A 200 16.87 -0.74 -7.58
N VAL A 201 15.99 0.02 -6.89
CA VAL A 201 14.74 0.52 -7.46
C VAL A 201 15.02 1.39 -8.68
N GLN A 202 15.92 2.39 -8.57
CA GLN A 202 16.30 3.26 -9.68
C GLN A 202 16.87 2.48 -10.87
N ARG A 203 17.72 1.47 -10.64
CA ARG A 203 18.26 0.65 -11.74
C ARG A 203 17.17 -0.18 -12.42
N TYR A 204 16.30 -0.80 -11.64
CA TYR A 204 15.16 -1.55 -12.17
C TYR A 204 14.27 -0.64 -13.02
N LEU A 205 13.92 0.54 -12.50
CA LEU A 205 13.15 1.54 -13.24
C LEU A 205 13.84 2.00 -14.51
N ALA A 206 15.15 2.29 -14.47
CA ALA A 206 15.90 2.73 -15.64
C ALA A 206 15.91 1.68 -16.77
N GLN A 207 16.03 0.39 -16.42
CA GLN A 207 16.01 -0.71 -17.39
C GLN A 207 14.62 -0.90 -18.01
N HIS A 208 13.57 -0.69 -17.22
CA HIS A 208 12.21 -0.77 -17.71
C HIS A 208 11.63 0.55 -18.24
N HIS A 209 12.36 1.66 -18.13
CA HIS A 209 11.90 2.97 -18.60
C HIS A 209 11.54 2.91 -20.08
N ASN A 210 12.34 2.25 -20.92
CA ASN A 210 12.01 2.09 -22.34
C ASN A 210 10.77 1.20 -22.58
N LYS A 211 10.48 0.28 -21.65
CA LYS A 211 9.31 -0.62 -21.72
C LYS A 211 8.01 0.04 -21.27
N TRP A 212 8.10 1.01 -20.36
CA TRP A 212 6.94 1.65 -19.71
C TRP A 212 6.90 3.18 -19.87
N SER A 213 7.77 3.77 -20.71
CA SER A 213 7.85 5.22 -20.97
C SER A 213 6.73 5.75 -21.85
N SER A 214 6.00 4.88 -22.54
CA SER A 214 4.68 5.26 -23.06
C SER A 214 3.75 5.42 -21.87
N SER A 215 2.96 6.48 -21.83
CA SER A 215 1.87 6.83 -20.89
C SER A 215 0.85 5.72 -20.54
N GLN A 216 1.07 4.49 -20.99
CA GLN A 216 0.20 3.33 -20.85
C GLN A 216 0.46 2.52 -19.56
N GLY A 217 1.50 2.82 -18.77
CA GLY A 217 1.80 2.11 -17.53
C GLY A 217 2.13 0.62 -17.73
N ARG A 218 2.15 -0.16 -16.64
CA ARG A 218 2.23 -1.62 -16.73
C ARG A 218 0.92 -2.15 -17.33
N PRO A 219 0.96 -3.12 -18.28
CA PRO A 219 -0.24 -3.83 -18.69
C PRO A 219 -1.01 -4.32 -17.45
N CYS A 220 -2.27 -3.95 -17.39
CA CYS A 220 -3.14 -4.27 -16.28
C CYS A 220 -4.24 -5.21 -16.75
N ARG A 221 -4.36 -6.35 -16.09
CA ARG A 221 -5.49 -7.27 -16.28
C ARG A 221 -6.49 -7.05 -15.17
N VAL A 222 -7.71 -6.68 -15.54
CA VAL A 222 -8.82 -6.54 -14.59
C VAL A 222 -9.61 -7.84 -14.55
N GLN A 223 -9.86 -8.34 -13.35
CA GLN A 223 -10.62 -9.56 -13.12
C GLN A 223 -11.68 -9.31 -12.03
N PRO A 224 -12.96 -9.62 -12.26
CA PRO A 224 -13.93 -9.65 -11.17
C PRO A 224 -13.61 -10.78 -10.18
N GLY A 225 -13.74 -10.49 -8.89
CA GLY A 225 -13.83 -11.53 -7.86
C GLY A 225 -15.15 -12.30 -7.95
N ILE A 226 -15.23 -13.38 -7.17
CA ILE A 226 -16.38 -14.27 -7.11
C ILE A 226 -17.52 -13.55 -6.36
N PRO A 227 -18.72 -13.40 -6.94
CA PRO A 227 -19.81 -12.67 -6.29
C PRO A 227 -20.20 -13.34 -4.98
N ALA A 228 -20.20 -12.56 -3.89
CA ALA A 228 -20.73 -13.00 -2.60
C ALA A 228 -22.22 -12.64 -2.53
N PRO A 229 -23.06 -13.39 -1.79
CA PRO A 229 -24.48 -13.06 -1.71
C PRO A 229 -24.72 -11.69 -1.06
N SER A 230 -25.61 -10.90 -1.65
CA SER A 230 -25.85 -9.50 -1.28
C SER A 230 -26.35 -9.34 0.16
N GLU A 231 -27.17 -10.28 0.63
CA GLU A 231 -27.67 -10.33 2.01
C GLU A 231 -26.55 -10.35 3.05
N TRP A 232 -25.51 -11.16 2.82
CA TRP A 232 -24.41 -11.32 3.76
C TRP A 232 -23.43 -10.15 3.69
N THR A 233 -23.15 -9.64 2.48
CA THR A 233 -22.28 -8.47 2.31
C THR A 233 -22.90 -7.20 2.88
N HIS A 234 -24.20 -7.00 2.70
CA HIS A 234 -24.95 -5.91 3.34
C HIS A 234 -24.95 -6.05 4.86
N ARG A 235 -25.24 -7.25 5.39
CA ARG A 235 -25.20 -7.49 6.84
C ARG A 235 -23.81 -7.24 7.43
N LEU A 236 -22.75 -7.65 6.74
CA LEU A 236 -21.37 -7.40 7.17
C LEU A 236 -21.07 -5.90 7.23
N TRP A 237 -21.48 -5.15 6.21
CA TRP A 237 -21.31 -3.70 6.21
C TRP A 237 -22.00 -3.05 7.41
N GLU A 238 -23.26 -3.39 7.68
CA GLU A 238 -24.01 -2.86 8.84
C GLU A 238 -23.34 -3.18 10.18
N VAL A 239 -22.87 -4.41 10.38
CA VAL A 239 -22.14 -4.79 11.60
C VAL A 239 -20.84 -3.97 11.75
N LEU A 240 -20.07 -3.81 10.68
CA LEU A 240 -18.80 -3.07 10.73
C LEU A 240 -18.97 -1.56 10.97
N ARG A 241 -20.08 -0.97 10.51
CA ARG A 241 -20.44 0.44 10.79
C ARG A 241 -20.78 0.68 12.26
N GLN A 242 -21.38 -0.31 12.90
CA GLN A 242 -21.80 -0.22 14.30
C GLN A 242 -20.63 -0.35 15.29
N ILE A 243 -19.47 -0.84 14.84
CA ILE A 243 -18.27 -0.92 15.69
C ILE A 243 -17.79 0.51 15.99
N PRO A 244 -17.83 0.97 17.26
CA PRO A 244 -17.41 2.31 17.62
C PRO A 244 -15.93 2.56 17.36
N VAL A 245 -15.60 3.79 16.96
CA VAL A 245 -14.21 4.26 16.97
C VAL A 245 -13.86 4.61 18.41
N ALA A 246 -12.81 4.01 18.96
CA ALA A 246 -12.37 4.27 20.32
C ALA A 246 -11.90 5.73 20.44
N GLN A 247 -12.72 6.57 21.07
CA GLN A 247 -12.38 7.95 21.39
C GLN A 247 -11.71 8.00 22.77
N GLY A 248 -10.40 7.76 22.83
CA GLY A 248 -9.57 8.02 24.03
C GLY A 248 -9.23 6.80 24.91
N LYS A 249 -8.71 7.08 26.11
CA LYS A 249 -8.28 6.07 27.10
C LYS A 249 -9.51 5.31 27.62
N GLN A 250 -9.76 4.11 27.10
CA GLN A 250 -10.74 3.20 27.68
C GLN A 250 -10.43 3.02 29.18
N ALA A 251 -11.42 3.30 30.02
CA ALA A 251 -11.37 2.97 31.43
C ALA A 251 -11.28 1.44 31.56
N ASP A 252 -10.24 0.96 32.22
CA ASP A 252 -10.00 -0.46 32.45
C ASP A 252 -11.16 -1.05 33.29
N GLY A 253 -11.97 -1.90 32.66
CA GLY A 253 -12.88 -2.79 33.36
C GLY A 253 -14.36 -2.47 33.14
N ILE A 254 -15.00 -3.26 32.27
CA ILE A 254 -16.01 -4.26 32.65
C ILE A 254 -16.81 -4.73 31.44
N ASN A 255 -16.86 -4.00 30.32
CA ASN A 255 -17.43 -4.49 29.06
C ASN A 255 -16.51 -4.16 27.88
N LYS A 256 -15.71 -5.13 27.42
CA LYS A 256 -14.92 -4.98 26.20
C LYS A 256 -15.86 -5.03 24.99
N VAL A 257 -16.41 -3.87 24.65
CA VAL A 257 -17.11 -3.67 23.37
C VAL A 257 -16.07 -3.69 22.26
N LEU A 258 -16.38 -4.40 21.17
CA LEU A 258 -15.56 -4.38 19.96
C LEU A 258 -15.40 -2.93 19.51
N SER A 259 -14.18 -2.46 19.28
CA SER A 259 -13.91 -1.07 18.89
C SER A 259 -12.73 -0.96 17.95
N TRP A 260 -12.64 0.16 17.24
CA TRP A 260 -11.52 0.50 16.38
C TRP A 260 -10.55 1.45 17.12
N PRO A 261 -9.29 1.08 17.40
CA PRO A 261 -8.72 -0.27 17.40
C PRO A 261 -9.15 -1.09 18.64
N PRO A 262 -9.02 -2.43 18.60
CA PRO A 262 -9.40 -3.31 19.70
C PRO A 262 -8.52 -3.17 20.94
N THR A 263 -7.29 -2.65 20.80
CA THR A 263 -6.37 -2.39 21.92
C THR A 263 -5.56 -1.12 21.68
N LEU A 264 -5.31 -0.36 22.76
CA LEU A 264 -4.34 0.75 22.74
C LEU A 264 -2.89 0.24 22.56
N LYS A 265 -2.63 -1.03 22.86
CA LYS A 265 -1.34 -1.70 22.59
C LYS A 265 -1.26 -2.09 21.12
N GLN A 266 -1.13 -1.07 20.26
CA GLN A 266 -0.89 -1.25 18.83
C GLN A 266 0.45 -1.96 18.61
N ARG A 267 0.55 -2.79 17.57
CA ARG A 267 1.87 -3.21 17.07
C ARG A 267 2.62 -1.94 16.67
N LYS A 268 3.89 -1.82 17.09
CA LYS A 268 4.77 -0.74 16.63
C LYS A 268 4.74 -0.71 15.09
N GLY A 269 4.28 0.40 14.52
CA GLY A 269 4.27 0.64 13.08
C GLY A 269 2.93 0.49 12.36
N VAL A 270 1.90 -0.08 12.98
CA VAL A 270 0.56 -0.14 12.39
C VAL A 270 -0.35 0.78 13.21
N GLN A 271 -0.64 1.98 12.70
CA GLN A 271 -1.68 2.81 13.29
C GLN A 271 -3.03 2.16 13.01
N SER A 272 -3.53 1.45 14.01
CA SER A 272 -4.67 0.56 13.88
C SER A 272 -6.00 1.25 14.15
N ALA A 273 -6.08 2.59 14.08
CA ALA A 273 -7.33 3.32 14.26
C ALA A 273 -8.44 2.82 13.33
N HIS A 274 -8.05 2.18 12.22
CA HIS A 274 -8.93 1.56 11.27
C HIS A 274 -8.55 0.11 10.93
N TYR A 275 -7.91 -0.58 11.88
CA TYR A 275 -7.44 -1.96 11.69
C TYR A 275 -7.83 -2.83 12.88
N LEU A 276 -8.48 -3.94 12.60
CA LEU A 276 -8.97 -4.92 13.56
C LEU A 276 -8.46 -6.29 13.14
N THR A 277 -7.94 -7.07 14.08
CA THR A 277 -7.61 -8.48 13.86
C THR A 277 -8.50 -9.35 14.74
N VAL A 278 -9.21 -10.28 14.13
CA VAL A 278 -10.01 -11.30 14.82
C VAL A 278 -9.34 -12.64 14.59
N ARG A 279 -8.98 -13.36 15.66
CA ARG A 279 -8.36 -14.69 15.55
C ARG A 279 -9.40 -15.77 15.75
N ARG A 280 -9.12 -17.00 15.32
CA ARG A 280 -10.02 -18.14 15.56
C ARG A 280 -10.35 -18.36 17.04
N GLN A 281 -9.41 -18.04 17.93
CA GLN A 281 -9.62 -18.01 19.39
C GLN A 281 -9.95 -16.58 19.84
N HIS A 282 -11.04 -16.01 19.34
CA HIS A 282 -11.50 -14.67 19.71
C HIS A 282 -12.39 -14.70 20.97
N PRO A 283 -12.52 -13.57 21.69
CA PRO A 283 -13.49 -13.44 22.77
C PRO A 283 -14.94 -13.42 22.26
N PRO A 284 -15.93 -13.79 23.09
CA PRO A 284 -17.34 -13.94 22.66
C PRO A 284 -17.97 -12.74 21.96
N HIS A 285 -17.54 -11.52 22.28
CA HIS A 285 -18.06 -10.30 21.64
C HIS A 285 -17.64 -10.14 20.17
N GLN A 286 -16.81 -11.05 19.64
CA GLN A 286 -16.43 -11.11 18.22
C GLN A 286 -17.09 -12.29 17.48
N ASP A 287 -17.91 -13.10 18.16
CA ASP A 287 -18.52 -14.31 17.60
C ASP A 287 -19.40 -13.99 16.40
N GLU A 288 -20.27 -12.97 16.50
CA GLU A 288 -21.14 -12.54 15.40
C GLU A 288 -20.32 -12.16 14.16
N LEU A 289 -19.27 -11.36 14.34
CA LEU A 289 -18.43 -10.91 13.23
C LEU A 289 -17.66 -12.07 12.60
N TRP A 290 -17.12 -12.99 13.40
CA TRP A 290 -16.44 -14.17 12.90
C TRP A 290 -17.39 -15.07 12.12
N GLN A 291 -18.57 -15.39 12.69
CA GLN A 291 -19.57 -16.23 12.06
C GLN A 291 -20.07 -15.64 10.75
N LEU A 292 -20.30 -14.33 10.71
CA LEU A 292 -20.72 -13.63 9.51
C LEU A 292 -19.66 -13.69 8.40
N CYS A 293 -18.39 -13.43 8.74
CA CYS A 293 -17.28 -13.58 7.81
C CYS A 293 -17.15 -15.02 7.30
N GLU A 294 -17.31 -16.01 8.19
CA GLU A 294 -17.27 -17.43 7.81
C GLU A 294 -18.44 -17.80 6.89
N SER A 295 -19.65 -17.32 7.17
CA SER A 295 -20.85 -17.54 6.35
C SER A 295 -20.70 -16.98 4.94
N ILE A 296 -20.09 -15.79 4.78
CA ILE A 296 -19.76 -15.24 3.46
C ILE A 296 -18.84 -16.20 2.71
N LEU A 297 -17.75 -16.66 3.35
CA LEU A 297 -16.77 -17.52 2.70
C LEU A 297 -17.39 -18.88 2.34
N LYS A 298 -18.22 -19.45 3.23
CA LYS A 298 -18.98 -20.69 2.97
C LYS A 298 -19.93 -20.51 1.80
N ALA A 299 -20.78 -19.49 1.83
CA ALA A 299 -21.77 -19.27 0.78
C ALA A 299 -21.13 -18.96 -0.58
N THR A 300 -19.93 -18.39 -0.59
CA THR A 300 -19.23 -18.02 -1.84
C THR A 300 -18.34 -19.14 -2.38
N LEU A 301 -17.67 -19.91 -1.51
CA LEU A 301 -16.58 -20.82 -1.88
C LEU A 301 -16.77 -22.28 -1.43
N CYS A 302 -17.87 -22.65 -0.75
CA CYS A 302 -18.13 -24.08 -0.52
C CYS A 302 -18.33 -24.74 -1.88
N ASP A 303 -17.40 -25.61 -2.25
CA ASP A 303 -17.61 -26.56 -3.31
C ASP A 303 -18.56 -27.69 -2.83
N THR A 304 -18.84 -28.64 -3.71
CA THR A 304 -19.63 -29.84 -3.38
C THR A 304 -19.01 -30.70 -2.28
N ASN A 305 -17.72 -30.51 -1.98
CA ASN A 305 -17.01 -31.22 -0.92
C ASN A 305 -17.07 -30.49 0.43
N GLY A 306 -17.62 -29.27 0.48
CA GLY A 306 -17.82 -28.49 1.69
C GLY A 306 -16.53 -28.00 2.36
N CYS A 307 -15.40 -28.00 1.63
CA CYS A 307 -14.10 -27.66 2.19
C CYS A 307 -13.81 -26.16 2.04
N LEU A 308 -13.76 -25.44 3.17
CA LEU A 308 -13.30 -24.05 3.18
C LEU A 308 -11.78 -23.95 2.99
N PRO A 309 -11.29 -22.83 2.41
CA PRO A 309 -9.89 -22.48 2.49
C PRO A 309 -9.41 -22.41 3.95
N ALA A 310 -8.17 -22.82 4.21
CA ALA A 310 -7.60 -22.71 5.55
C ALA A 310 -7.34 -21.25 5.93
N TYR A 311 -7.86 -20.82 7.08
CA TYR A 311 -7.55 -19.54 7.71
C TYR A 311 -7.65 -19.66 9.24
N ASN A 312 -6.91 -18.84 9.97
CA ASN A 312 -6.97 -18.79 11.44
C ASN A 312 -7.10 -17.36 11.99
N ALA A 313 -7.11 -16.36 11.11
CA ALA A 313 -7.27 -14.97 11.46
C ALA A 313 -7.96 -14.19 10.33
N LEU A 314 -8.61 -13.10 10.74
CA LEU A 314 -9.21 -12.09 9.89
C LEU A 314 -8.48 -10.76 10.14
N ALA A 315 -8.09 -10.09 9.07
CA ALA A 315 -7.63 -8.70 9.11
C ALA A 315 -8.71 -7.83 8.49
N ILE A 316 -9.29 -6.96 9.31
CA ILE A 316 -10.42 -6.13 8.94
C ILE A 316 -9.96 -4.68 8.94
N THR A 317 -10.18 -3.99 7.82
CA THR A 317 -9.78 -2.59 7.67
C THR A 317 -10.98 -1.69 7.40
N ARG A 318 -10.88 -0.42 7.79
CA ARG A 318 -11.89 0.62 7.54
C ARG A 318 -11.22 1.80 6.82
N ASN A 319 -11.79 2.26 5.72
CA ASN A 319 -11.31 3.39 4.92
C ASN A 319 -9.78 3.35 4.67
N PHE A 320 -9.22 2.15 4.51
CA PHE A 320 -7.79 1.96 4.44
C PHE A 320 -7.31 1.99 3.00
N TYR A 321 -6.27 2.80 2.76
CA TYR A 321 -5.48 2.78 1.54
C TYR A 321 -4.27 1.89 1.77
N GLY A 322 -4.29 0.69 1.18
CA GLY A 322 -3.17 -0.24 1.26
C GLY A 322 -2.11 0.12 0.25
N SER A 323 -0.97 0.60 0.71
CA SER A 323 0.22 0.76 -0.14
C SER A 323 0.78 -0.58 -0.58
N PRO A 324 1.64 -0.63 -1.61
CA PRO A 324 2.41 -1.82 -1.96
C PRO A 324 3.14 -2.43 -0.75
N HIS A 325 2.88 -3.70 -0.43
CA HIS A 325 3.53 -4.43 0.68
C HIS A 325 3.52 -5.95 0.47
N ILE A 326 4.16 -6.68 1.39
CA ILE A 326 4.18 -8.14 1.48
C ILE A 326 3.83 -8.58 2.90
N ASP A 327 2.92 -9.54 3.01
CA ASP A 327 2.55 -10.18 4.27
C ASP A 327 3.48 -11.35 4.58
N ALA A 328 4.67 -11.03 5.09
CA ALA A 328 5.75 -11.99 5.31
C ALA A 328 5.45 -13.13 6.30
N HIS A 329 4.32 -13.07 7.01
CA HIS A 329 3.92 -14.07 8.00
C HIS A 329 2.83 -15.02 7.51
N ASP A 330 2.30 -14.79 6.32
CA ASP A 330 1.28 -15.65 5.75
C ASP A 330 1.85 -17.03 5.43
N GLN A 331 1.02 -18.03 5.66
CA GLN A 331 1.27 -19.43 5.33
C GLN A 331 0.33 -19.91 4.22
N THR A 332 -0.84 -19.29 4.08
CA THR A 332 -1.85 -19.61 3.06
C THR A 332 -1.96 -18.52 2.01
N PHE A 333 -2.68 -18.83 0.93
CA PHE A 333 -3.30 -17.80 0.09
C PHE A 333 -4.35 -17.02 0.89
N GLN A 334 -4.43 -15.73 0.61
CA GLN A 334 -5.44 -14.86 1.20
C GLN A 334 -6.72 -14.89 0.37
N HIS A 335 -7.85 -14.77 1.05
CA HIS A 335 -9.13 -14.45 0.43
C HIS A 335 -9.54 -13.07 0.93
N VAL A 336 -10.08 -12.23 0.07
CA VAL A 336 -10.33 -10.82 0.38
C VAL A 336 -11.68 -10.41 -0.16
N ILE A 337 -12.47 -9.72 0.66
CA ILE A 337 -13.70 -9.05 0.25
C ILE A 337 -13.70 -7.62 0.76
N ALA A 338 -14.28 -6.70 -0.01
CA ALA A 338 -14.56 -5.34 0.43
C ALA A 338 -16.07 -5.04 0.35
N VAL A 339 -16.59 -4.32 1.33
CA VAL A 339 -18.00 -3.92 1.43
C VAL A 339 -18.11 -2.44 1.77
N GLY A 340 -19.26 -1.83 1.46
CA GLY A 340 -19.54 -0.43 1.75
C GLY A 340 -19.98 0.38 0.53
N ASP A 341 -20.15 1.68 0.76
CA ASP A 341 -20.51 2.68 -0.26
C ASP A 341 -19.24 3.32 -0.82
N PHE A 342 -18.64 2.63 -1.79
CA PHE A 342 -17.43 3.08 -2.49
C PHE A 342 -17.39 2.61 -3.95
N THR A 343 -16.52 3.24 -4.73
CA THR A 343 -16.16 2.86 -6.10
C THR A 343 -14.63 2.84 -6.24
N GLY A 344 -14.10 2.00 -7.13
CA GLY A 344 -12.66 1.75 -7.25
C GLY A 344 -12.15 0.76 -6.20
N GLY A 345 -10.94 0.93 -5.69
CA GLY A 345 -10.47 0.18 -4.51
C GLY A 345 -10.16 -1.28 -4.77
N ARG A 346 -9.73 -1.60 -6.00
CA ARG A 346 -9.39 -2.94 -6.44
C ARG A 346 -8.18 -3.46 -5.69
N LEU A 347 -8.16 -4.75 -5.42
CA LEU A 347 -6.99 -5.44 -4.89
C LEU A 347 -6.01 -5.68 -6.04
N CYS A 348 -4.85 -5.06 -5.97
CA CYS A 348 -3.85 -5.09 -7.01
C CYS A 348 -2.69 -5.99 -6.58
N CYS A 349 -2.20 -6.86 -7.46
CA CYS A 349 -1.02 -7.67 -7.21
C CYS A 349 -0.18 -7.82 -8.48
N GLU A 350 1.11 -8.12 -8.31
CA GLU A 350 1.97 -8.43 -9.44
C GLU A 350 1.61 -9.79 -10.03
N LEU A 351 1.01 -9.83 -11.22
CA LEU A 351 0.73 -11.08 -11.93
C LEU A 351 2.04 -11.78 -12.34
N ASN A 352 2.98 -10.96 -12.82
CA ASN A 352 4.37 -11.30 -13.10
C ASN A 352 5.21 -10.01 -12.97
N GLU A 353 6.46 -10.01 -13.43
CA GLU A 353 7.35 -8.82 -13.35
C GLU A 353 6.88 -7.67 -14.27
N ASP A 354 6.03 -7.96 -15.26
CA ASP A 354 5.61 -7.00 -16.28
C ASP A 354 4.14 -6.62 -16.22
N GLU A 355 3.29 -7.49 -15.68
CA GLU A 355 1.83 -7.36 -15.70
C GLU A 355 1.27 -7.25 -14.29
N GLU A 356 0.28 -6.39 -14.13
CA GLU A 356 -0.51 -6.22 -12.91
C GLU A 356 -1.84 -6.97 -13.04
N LEU A 357 -2.28 -7.60 -11.95
CA LEU A 357 -3.64 -8.11 -11.81
C LEU A 357 -4.41 -7.20 -10.85
N GLN A 358 -5.52 -6.65 -11.32
CA GLN A 358 -6.48 -5.89 -10.52
C GLN A 358 -7.75 -6.71 -10.31
N ILE A 359 -8.02 -7.05 -9.07
CA ILE A 359 -9.18 -7.85 -8.66
C ILE A 359 -10.24 -6.91 -8.11
N ASP A 360 -11.42 -6.90 -8.74
CA ASP A 360 -12.59 -6.23 -8.16
C ASP A 360 -13.14 -7.07 -7.00
N ILE A 361 -13.00 -6.54 -5.79
CA ILE A 361 -13.39 -7.18 -4.53
C ILE A 361 -14.60 -6.50 -3.88
N HIS A 362 -15.27 -5.55 -4.56
CA HIS A 362 -16.46 -4.90 -4.01
C HIS A 362 -17.65 -5.86 -4.06
N ASN A 363 -18.11 -6.30 -2.88
CA ASN A 363 -19.11 -7.36 -2.68
C ASN A 363 -18.74 -8.68 -3.39
N ARG A 364 -17.43 -8.90 -3.57
CA ARG A 364 -16.85 -10.04 -4.29
C ARG A 364 -15.64 -10.57 -3.54
N VAL A 365 -15.51 -11.89 -3.49
CA VAL A 365 -14.34 -12.56 -2.90
C VAL A 365 -13.25 -12.70 -3.97
N GLY A 366 -12.14 -11.99 -3.77
CA GLY A 366 -10.89 -12.20 -4.49
C GLY A 366 -9.98 -13.19 -3.78
N ARG A 367 -9.06 -13.80 -4.52
CA ARG A 367 -8.00 -14.66 -3.98
C ARG A 367 -6.65 -14.21 -4.50
N MET A 368 -5.64 -14.16 -3.64
CA MET A 368 -4.26 -13.83 -4.00
C MET A 368 -3.25 -14.50 -3.06
N ASP A 369 -1.98 -14.46 -3.44
CA ASP A 369 -0.88 -14.73 -2.51
C ASP A 369 -0.39 -13.43 -1.83
N GLY A 370 -0.73 -13.24 -0.55
CA GLY A 370 -0.28 -12.09 0.25
C GLY A 370 1.24 -12.03 0.49
N ARG A 371 1.95 -13.13 0.23
CA ARG A 371 3.43 -13.19 0.30
C ARG A 371 4.11 -12.56 -0.92
N LYS A 372 3.32 -12.10 -1.90
CA LYS A 372 3.77 -11.33 -3.06
C LYS A 372 3.34 -9.87 -2.92
N VAL A 373 3.96 -8.98 -3.69
CA VAL A 373 3.64 -7.55 -3.63
C VAL A 373 2.19 -7.34 -4.04
N HIS A 374 1.46 -6.65 -3.18
CA HIS A 374 0.08 -6.28 -3.41
C HIS A 374 -0.26 -4.94 -2.74
N TRP A 375 -1.31 -4.30 -3.23
CA TRP A 375 -1.81 -3.02 -2.76
C TRP A 375 -3.30 -2.87 -3.06
N VAL A 376 -3.89 -1.76 -2.62
CA VAL A 376 -5.27 -1.39 -2.96
C VAL A 376 -5.19 -0.18 -3.88
N SER A 377 -5.82 -0.24 -5.06
CA SER A 377 -5.91 0.93 -5.94
C SER A 377 -6.74 2.02 -5.28
N ALA A 378 -6.60 3.25 -5.78
CA ALA A 378 -7.37 4.36 -5.24
C ALA A 378 -8.89 4.13 -5.39
N TRP A 379 -9.63 4.71 -4.45
CA TRP A 379 -11.06 4.54 -4.30
C TRP A 379 -11.69 5.81 -3.75
N GLN A 380 -12.98 5.97 -4.05
CA GLN A 380 -13.80 7.08 -3.60
C GLN A 380 -15.07 6.54 -2.95
N GLY A 381 -15.61 7.26 -1.97
CA GLY A 381 -16.80 6.84 -1.24
C GLY A 381 -16.73 7.28 0.21
N LYS A 382 -17.82 7.03 0.94
CA LYS A 382 -17.89 7.38 2.37
C LYS A 382 -17.24 6.29 3.23
N GLU A 383 -17.46 5.04 2.84
CA GLU A 383 -17.15 3.89 3.67
C GLU A 383 -16.65 2.73 2.80
N ARG A 384 -15.42 2.29 3.07
CA ARG A 384 -14.84 1.07 2.51
C ARG A 384 -14.34 0.21 3.65
N TYR A 385 -14.92 -0.95 3.82
CA TYR A 385 -14.40 -1.96 4.72
C TYR A 385 -13.81 -3.11 3.93
N SER A 386 -12.75 -3.73 4.43
CA SER A 386 -12.24 -4.97 3.86
C SER A 386 -12.06 -6.04 4.92
N VAL A 387 -12.27 -7.30 4.54
CA VAL A 387 -11.95 -8.48 5.35
C VAL A 387 -10.97 -9.34 4.56
N VAL A 388 -9.82 -9.61 5.17
CA VAL A 388 -8.78 -10.49 4.64
C VAL A 388 -8.75 -11.76 5.50
N TYR A 389 -8.96 -12.91 4.89
CA TYR A 389 -8.88 -14.23 5.51
C TYR A 389 -7.48 -14.79 5.26
N TYR A 390 -6.73 -15.07 6.33
CA TYR A 390 -5.35 -15.54 6.23
C TYR A 390 -5.02 -16.55 7.32
N SER A 391 -3.96 -17.33 7.10
CA SER A 391 -3.37 -18.19 8.14
C SER A 391 -1.91 -17.86 8.39
N THR A 392 -1.54 -17.82 9.67
CA THR A 392 -0.14 -17.78 10.11
C THR A 392 0.35 -19.13 10.65
N ARG A 393 -0.45 -20.19 10.51
CA ARG A 393 -0.14 -21.54 11.01
C ARG A 393 0.67 -22.32 9.98
N LYS A 394 1.75 -22.96 10.40
CA LYS A 394 2.66 -23.68 9.48
C LYS A 394 1.99 -24.91 8.87
N GLU A 395 1.06 -25.51 9.59
CA GLU A 395 0.27 -26.65 9.15
C GLU A 395 -0.72 -26.31 8.02
N ASP A 396 -1.05 -25.02 7.84
CA ASP A 396 -1.92 -24.56 6.75
C ASP A 396 -1.09 -24.14 5.50
N TRP A 397 0.21 -24.44 5.48
CA TRP A 397 1.11 -23.91 4.45
C TRP A 397 0.70 -24.29 3.01
N THR A 398 0.74 -23.30 2.14
CA THR A 398 0.55 -23.43 0.69
C THR A 398 1.83 -23.03 -0.04
N ASP A 399 2.08 -23.59 -1.23
CA ASP A 399 3.30 -23.29 -1.98
C ASP A 399 3.32 -21.85 -2.53
N PRO A 400 4.24 -20.97 -2.08
CA PRO A 400 4.37 -19.60 -2.60
C PRO A 400 4.97 -19.54 -4.01
N SER A 401 5.49 -20.66 -4.54
CA SER A 401 6.00 -20.73 -5.91
C SER A 401 4.87 -20.67 -6.94
N ILE A 402 3.63 -20.98 -6.52
CA ILE A 402 2.44 -20.92 -7.35
C ILE A 402 2.27 -19.50 -7.91
N SER A 403 2.18 -19.38 -9.24
CA SER A 403 2.00 -18.11 -9.94
C SER A 403 0.68 -17.44 -9.58
N GLN A 404 0.65 -16.09 -9.57
CA GLN A 404 -0.61 -15.34 -9.41
C GLN A 404 -1.61 -15.64 -10.53
N SER A 405 -1.14 -16.10 -11.70
CA SER A 405 -2.00 -16.55 -12.80
C SER A 405 -2.88 -17.75 -12.43
N VAL A 406 -2.47 -18.58 -11.47
CA VAL A 406 -3.28 -19.68 -10.96
C VAL A 406 -4.48 -19.16 -10.17
N HIS A 407 -4.33 -18.05 -9.44
CA HIS A 407 -5.44 -17.43 -8.73
C HIS A 407 -6.42 -16.75 -9.68
N LEU A 408 -5.93 -16.13 -10.75
CA LEU A 408 -6.75 -15.63 -11.85
C LEU A 408 -7.60 -16.76 -12.46
N GLN A 409 -6.95 -17.86 -12.86
CA GLN A 409 -7.67 -19.00 -13.45
C GLN A 409 -8.70 -19.57 -12.47
N TRP A 410 -8.33 -19.72 -11.20
CA TRP A 410 -9.24 -20.20 -10.16
C TRP A 410 -10.49 -19.33 -10.03
N MET A 411 -10.36 -17.99 -10.02
CA MET A 411 -11.53 -17.10 -9.96
C MET A 411 -12.41 -17.23 -11.21
N GLN A 412 -11.81 -17.35 -12.40
CA GLN A 412 -12.55 -17.53 -13.65
C GLN A 412 -13.30 -18.85 -13.68
N ASP A 413 -12.72 -19.94 -13.17
CA ASP A 413 -13.36 -21.25 -13.10
C ASP A 413 -14.57 -21.23 -12.18
N TRP A 414 -14.44 -20.57 -11.02
CA TRP A 414 -15.55 -20.39 -10.09
C TRP A 414 -16.71 -19.56 -10.67
N ILE A 415 -16.39 -18.43 -11.30
CA ILE A 415 -17.42 -17.58 -11.93
C ILE A 415 -18.17 -18.37 -13.01
N ARG A 416 -17.44 -19.11 -13.87
CA ARG A 416 -18.06 -19.95 -14.90
C ARG A 416 -18.94 -21.06 -14.31
N ALA A 417 -18.54 -21.65 -13.18
CA ALA A 417 -19.35 -22.65 -12.49
C ALA A 417 -20.66 -22.06 -11.95
N LEU A 418 -20.62 -20.88 -11.33
CA LEU A 418 -21.82 -20.19 -10.84
C LEU A 418 -22.78 -19.81 -11.98
N GLU A 419 -22.26 -19.25 -13.07
CA GLU A 419 -23.05 -18.92 -14.27
C GLU A 419 -23.67 -20.17 -14.92
N HIS A 420 -23.05 -21.34 -14.76
CA HIS A 420 -23.64 -22.59 -15.22
C HIS A 420 -24.79 -23.03 -14.32
N GLN A 421 -24.61 -22.94 -13.00
CA GLN A 421 -25.63 -23.29 -12.01
C GLN A 421 -26.88 -22.40 -12.11
N GLU A 422 -26.73 -21.09 -12.36
CA GLU A 422 -27.86 -20.16 -12.52
C GLU A 422 -28.69 -20.40 -13.80
N ARG A 423 -28.13 -21.11 -14.79
CA ARG A 423 -28.82 -21.43 -16.05
C ARG A 423 -29.59 -22.75 -16.01
N GLN A 424 -29.30 -23.61 -15.04
CA GLN A 424 -30.02 -24.87 -14.80
C GLN A 424 -31.24 -24.60 -13.93
#